data_AF-A0A135L0T4-F1
#
_entry.id   AF-A0A135L0T4-F1
#
_cell.length_a   1.000
_cell.length_b   1.000
_cell.length_c   1.000
_cell.angle_alpha   90.00
_cell.angle_beta   90.00
_cell.angle_gamma   90.00
#
_symmetry.space_group_name_H-M   'P 1'
#
loop_
_entity.id
_entity.type
_entity.pdbx_description
1 polymer ?
#
loop_
_entity_poly.entity_id
_entity_poly.type
_entity_poly.pdbx_seq_one_letter_code
_entity_poly.pdbx_strand_id
1 'polypeptide(L)'
;MAKVIHAFKQQGYRVAAIKHDAHRFEMDHEGKDTWKFAQAGSDVVLINSQEKLAMIEKVESSLSFEAVISYVKDVDIILVEGYKHEAPSKILVVRREEDLTLLSSLKDVIAIATSLPLDEKQIPIYDLDDVEGIVELIQSNILGEIKDGSRS
;
A
#
# COMPACT_ATOMS: atom_id res chain seq x y z
N MET A 1 -4.80 -7.24 2.18
CA MET A 1 -4.64 -6.36 1.00
C MET A 1 -5.13 -6.99 -0.31
N ALA A 2 -4.70 -8.19 -0.71
CA ALA A 2 -5.09 -8.78 -2.00
C ALA A 2 -6.62 -8.89 -2.23
N LYS A 3 -7.40 -9.31 -1.23
CA LYS A 3 -8.88 -9.35 -1.33
C LYS A 3 -9.50 -7.97 -1.59
N VAL A 4 -8.98 -6.93 -0.94
CA VAL A 4 -9.43 -5.54 -1.13
C VAL A 4 -9.07 -5.03 -2.53
N ILE A 5 -7.87 -5.32 -3.02
CA ILE A 5 -7.47 -5.03 -4.41
C ILE A 5 -8.47 -5.69 -5.37
N HIS A 6 -8.78 -6.97 -5.16
CA HIS A 6 -9.72 -7.70 -6.00
C HIS A 6 -11.11 -7.06 -6.01
N ALA A 7 -11.64 -6.67 -4.84
CA ALA A 7 -12.93 -6.00 -4.72
C ALA A 7 -12.96 -4.66 -5.49
N PHE A 8 -11.94 -3.82 -5.34
CA PHE A 8 -11.83 -2.57 -6.13
C PHE A 8 -11.72 -2.83 -7.63
N LYS A 9 -10.97 -3.86 -8.04
CA LYS A 9 -10.87 -4.26 -9.45
C LYS A 9 -12.22 -4.71 -10.01
N GLN A 10 -13.03 -5.44 -9.25
CA GLN A 10 -14.39 -5.84 -9.65
C GLN A 10 -15.32 -4.65 -9.84
N GLN A 11 -15.09 -3.56 -9.12
CA GLN A 11 -15.83 -2.29 -9.26
C GLN A 11 -15.27 -1.36 -10.36
N GLY A 12 -14.24 -1.78 -11.10
CA GLY A 12 -13.69 -1.04 -12.24
C GLY A 12 -12.57 -0.06 -11.92
N TYR A 13 -12.14 0.05 -10.65
CA TYR A 13 -11.04 0.94 -10.28
C TYR A 13 -9.70 0.49 -10.88
N ARG A 14 -8.85 1.45 -11.24
CA ARG A 14 -7.42 1.28 -11.49
C ARG A 14 -6.72 1.36 -10.14
N VAL A 15 -6.05 0.29 -9.74
CA VAL A 15 -5.49 0.14 -8.38
C VAL A 15 -3.97 0.02 -8.47
N ALA A 16 -3.25 0.82 -7.70
CA ALA A 16 -1.84 0.58 -7.39
C ALA A 16 -1.70 -0.07 -6.01
N ALA A 17 -0.71 -0.94 -5.86
CA ALA A 17 -0.32 -1.50 -4.59
C ALA A 17 1.16 -1.20 -4.33
N ILE A 18 1.46 -0.63 -3.17
CA ILE A 18 2.82 -0.34 -2.72
C ILE A 18 3.08 -1.21 -1.50
N LYS A 19 4.21 -1.90 -1.48
CA LYS A 19 4.69 -2.61 -0.30
C LYS A 19 6.06 -2.09 0.08
N HIS A 20 6.19 -1.62 1.32
CA HIS A 20 7.47 -1.25 1.92
C HIS A 20 7.88 -2.35 2.89
N ASP A 21 8.94 -3.06 2.54
CA ASP A 21 9.58 -4.04 3.39
C ASP A 21 10.91 -3.46 3.89
N ALA A 22 11.15 -3.54 5.20
CA ALA A 22 12.42 -3.09 5.79
C ALA A 22 13.58 -4.06 5.46
N HIS A 23 13.28 -5.22 4.87
CA HIS A 23 14.25 -6.21 4.45
C HIS A 23 14.59 -6.10 2.97
N ARG A 24 15.75 -6.67 2.59
CA ARG A 24 16.14 -6.80 1.19
C ARG A 24 15.16 -7.74 0.48
N PHE A 25 14.55 -7.27 -0.60
CA PHE A 25 13.72 -8.08 -1.49
C PHE A 25 14.47 -8.37 -2.81
N GLU A 26 14.14 -9.48 -3.46
CA GLU A 26 14.60 -9.79 -4.81
C GLU A 26 13.38 -9.97 -5.71
N MET A 27 13.31 -9.16 -6.77
CA MET A 27 12.21 -9.19 -7.75
C MET A 27 12.62 -9.82 -9.08
N ASP A 28 13.92 -9.93 -9.33
CA ASP A 28 14.50 -10.56 -10.53
C ASP A 28 15.27 -11.83 -10.16
N HIS A 29 15.58 -12.65 -11.15
CA HIS A 29 16.21 -13.95 -10.95
C HIS A 29 17.57 -14.04 -11.66
N GLU A 30 18.53 -14.67 -10.98
CA GLU A 30 19.86 -14.93 -11.52
C GLU A 30 19.81 -15.62 -12.89
N GLY A 31 20.64 -15.15 -13.82
CA GLY A 31 20.75 -15.70 -15.18
C GLY A 31 19.78 -15.12 -16.20
N LYS A 32 18.74 -14.38 -15.81
CA LYS A 32 17.90 -13.59 -16.72
C LYS A 32 18.65 -12.38 -17.28
N ASP A 33 18.22 -11.88 -18.43
CA ASP A 33 18.91 -10.76 -19.08
C ASP A 33 18.79 -9.47 -18.28
N THR A 34 17.63 -9.19 -17.69
CA THR A 34 17.43 -8.06 -16.77
C THR A 34 18.37 -8.11 -15.56
N TRP A 35 18.61 -9.31 -15.02
CA TRP A 35 19.55 -9.50 -13.92
C TRP A 35 20.99 -9.25 -14.37
N LYS A 36 21.38 -9.75 -15.55
CA LYS A 36 22.72 -9.50 -16.11
C LYS A 36 22.95 -8.02 -16.38
N PHE A 37 21.92 -7.28 -16.82
CA PHE A 37 22.03 -5.83 -17.03
C PHE A 37 22.27 -5.09 -15.72
N ALA A 38 21.52 -5.43 -14.66
CA ALA A 38 21.74 -4.86 -13.33
C ALA A 38 23.16 -5.17 -12.81
N GLN A 39 23.61 -6.42 -12.92
CA GLN A 39 24.95 -6.84 -12.47
C GLN A 39 26.09 -6.21 -13.29
N ALA A 40 25.83 -5.86 -14.55
CA ALA A 40 26.76 -5.12 -15.39
C ALA A 40 26.92 -3.65 -14.96
N GLY A 41 26.09 -3.16 -14.03
CA GLY A 41 26.18 -1.83 -13.44
C GLY A 41 25.13 -0.83 -13.91
N SER A 42 24.02 -1.28 -14.50
CA SER A 42 22.90 -0.38 -14.80
C SER A 42 22.25 0.15 -13.52
N ASP A 43 22.13 1.47 -13.41
CA ASP A 43 21.40 2.11 -12.31
C ASP A 43 19.88 1.91 -12.44
N VAL A 44 19.39 1.82 -13.68
CA VAL A 44 17.98 1.53 -13.99
C VAL A 44 17.90 0.47 -15.09
N VAL A 45 17.08 -0.56 -14.87
CA VAL A 45 16.74 -1.60 -15.83
C VAL A 45 15.23 -1.57 -16.10
N LEU A 46 14.83 -1.53 -17.37
CA LEU A 46 13.43 -1.64 -17.79
C LEU A 46 13.25 -2.82 -18.73
N ILE A 47 12.15 -3.56 -18.56
CA ILE A 47 11.66 -4.56 -19.51
C ILE A 47 10.19 -4.30 -19.82
N ASN A 48 9.87 -4.24 -21.11
CA ASN A 48 8.52 -3.96 -21.59
C ASN A 48 8.03 -5.07 -22.52
N SER A 49 6.74 -5.34 -22.45
CA SER A 49 6.03 -6.29 -23.31
C SER A 49 4.65 -5.74 -23.67
N GLN A 50 3.86 -6.50 -24.43
CA GLN A 50 2.49 -6.11 -24.74
C GLN A 50 1.59 -6.03 -23.49
N GLU A 51 1.91 -6.78 -22.43
CA GLU A 51 1.02 -6.95 -21.28
C GLU A 51 1.50 -6.19 -20.03
N LYS A 52 2.80 -5.91 -19.92
CA LYS A 52 3.39 -5.33 -18.69
C LYS A 52 4.74 -4.66 -18.92
N LEU A 53 5.02 -3.73 -18.02
CA LEU A 53 6.30 -3.08 -17.79
C LEU A 53 6.82 -3.49 -16.42
N ALA A 54 8.11 -3.80 -16.31
CA ALA A 54 8.81 -3.86 -15.03
C ALA A 54 10.02 -2.93 -15.06
N MET A 55 10.28 -2.30 -13.92
CA MET A 55 11.40 -1.40 -13.70
C MET A 55 12.11 -1.81 -12.40
N ILE A 56 13.43 -1.88 -12.47
CA ILE A 56 14.32 -2.12 -11.32
C ILE A 56 15.28 -0.94 -11.28
N GLU A 57 15.24 -0.20 -10.18
CA GLU A 57 16.11 0.94 -9.96
C GLU A 57 16.98 0.69 -8.73
N LYS A 58 18.29 0.89 -8.90
CA LYS A 58 19.24 0.85 -7.81
C LYS A 58 19.17 2.17 -7.05
N VAL A 59 18.78 2.09 -5.79
CA VAL A 59 18.72 3.25 -4.90
C VAL A 59 19.86 3.21 -3.89
N GLU A 60 20.42 4.37 -3.55
CA GLU A 60 21.47 4.47 -2.52
C GLU A 60 20.92 4.25 -1.10
N SER A 61 19.63 4.56 -0.90
CA SER A 61 18.91 4.39 0.36
C SER A 61 17.42 4.19 0.10
N SER A 62 16.66 3.77 1.12
CA SER A 62 15.20 3.62 1.01
C SER A 62 14.56 4.94 0.58
N LEU A 63 13.69 4.87 -0.43
CA LEU A 63 12.93 6.03 -0.90
C LEU A 63 11.85 6.43 0.12
N SER A 64 11.57 7.74 0.20
CA SER A 64 10.42 8.26 0.95
C SER A 64 9.11 7.83 0.31
N PHE A 65 8.03 7.90 1.07
CA PHE A 65 6.68 7.61 0.60
C PHE A 65 6.30 8.44 -0.64
N GLU A 66 6.57 9.74 -0.62
CA GLU A 66 6.25 10.66 -1.73
C GLU A 66 7.07 10.32 -2.98
N ALA A 67 8.33 9.97 -2.81
CA ALA A 67 9.19 9.54 -3.91
C ALA A 67 8.64 8.27 -4.56
N VAL A 68 8.21 7.27 -3.77
CA VAL A 68 7.61 6.04 -4.31
C VAL A 68 6.26 6.31 -4.99
N ILE A 69 5.41 7.16 -4.42
CA ILE A 69 4.15 7.56 -5.07
C ILE A 69 4.38 8.19 -6.44
N SER A 70 5.48 8.94 -6.62
CA SER A 70 5.78 9.60 -7.90
C SER A 70 5.98 8.64 -9.08
N TYR A 71 6.26 7.36 -8.83
CA TYR A 71 6.32 6.31 -9.86
C TYR A 71 4.94 5.81 -10.28
N VAL A 72 3.92 6.00 -9.45
CA VAL A 72 2.56 5.54 -9.71
C VAL A 72 1.86 6.54 -10.62
N LYS A 73 1.34 6.05 -11.75
CA LYS A 73 0.66 6.87 -12.75
C LYS A 73 -0.67 6.24 -13.14
N ASP A 74 -1.64 7.09 -13.46
CA ASP A 74 -2.94 6.70 -14.00
C ASP A 74 -3.65 5.62 -13.16
N VAL A 75 -3.89 5.89 -11.88
CA VAL A 75 -4.69 5.03 -11.00
C VAL A 75 -5.71 5.84 -10.24
N ASP A 76 -6.81 5.21 -9.85
CA ASP A 76 -7.88 5.81 -9.08
C ASP A 76 -7.64 5.67 -7.58
N ILE A 77 -6.90 4.63 -7.17
CA ILE A 77 -6.60 4.34 -5.77
C ILE A 77 -5.22 3.70 -5.60
N ILE A 78 -4.50 4.11 -4.54
CA ILE A 78 -3.23 3.53 -4.11
C ILE A 78 -3.44 2.87 -2.75
N LEU A 79 -3.15 1.57 -2.65
CA LEU A 79 -3.16 0.82 -1.40
C LEU A 79 -1.73 0.55 -0.96
N VAL A 80 -1.42 0.83 0.30
CA VAL A 80 -0.05 0.79 0.84
C VAL A 80 0.03 -0.19 2.00
N GLU A 81 0.96 -1.13 1.93
CA GLU A 81 1.38 -1.98 3.04
C GLU A 81 2.77 -1.53 3.51
N GLY A 82 2.85 -0.88 4.67
CA GLY A 82 4.10 -0.29 5.19
C GLY A 82 3.97 1.21 5.39
N TYR A 83 5.08 1.95 5.33
CA TYR A 83 5.10 3.42 5.48
C TYR A 83 4.28 3.95 6.67
N LYS A 84 4.38 3.27 7.82
CA LYS A 84 3.46 3.43 8.96
C LYS A 84 3.33 4.88 9.46
N HIS A 85 4.37 5.69 9.32
CA HIS A 85 4.42 7.07 9.80
C HIS A 85 4.21 8.13 8.69
N GLU A 86 4.23 7.73 7.42
CA GLU A 86 4.18 8.65 6.27
C GLU A 86 2.83 8.58 5.54
N ALA A 87 2.20 7.40 5.48
CA ALA A 87 0.96 7.23 4.75
C ALA A 87 -0.22 7.96 5.44
N PRO A 88 -1.04 8.72 4.69
CA PRO A 88 -2.31 9.26 5.21
C PRO A 88 -3.29 8.11 5.47
N SER A 89 -4.27 8.34 6.35
CA SER A 89 -5.47 7.48 6.54
C SER A 89 -5.20 5.97 6.54
N LYS A 90 -4.93 5.40 7.71
CA LYS A 90 -4.44 4.01 7.85
C LYS A 90 -5.42 3.08 8.57
N ILE A 91 -5.47 1.83 8.11
CA ILE A 91 -6.13 0.74 8.81
C ILE A 91 -5.06 -0.04 9.56
N LEU A 92 -5.14 -0.07 10.90
CA LEU A 92 -4.21 -0.85 11.71
C LEU A 92 -4.63 -2.32 11.72
N VAL A 93 -3.81 -3.18 11.13
CA VAL A 93 -4.01 -4.63 11.19
C VAL A 93 -3.40 -5.15 12.49
N VAL A 94 -4.25 -5.64 13.40
CA VAL A 94 -3.84 -6.18 14.71
C VAL A 94 -3.96 -7.70 14.66
N ARG A 95 -2.84 -8.41 14.80
CA ARG A 95 -2.82 -9.89 14.83
C ARG A 95 -2.61 -10.42 16.24
N ARG A 96 -1.97 -9.63 17.09
CA ARG A 96 -1.76 -9.90 18.51
C ARG A 96 -2.07 -8.65 19.30
N GLU A 97 -2.45 -8.80 20.57
CA GLU A 97 -2.76 -7.66 21.44
C GLU A 97 -1.59 -6.67 21.55
N GLU A 98 -0.33 -7.14 21.47
CA GLU A 98 0.83 -6.26 21.51
C GLU A 98 0.88 -5.26 20.34
N ASP A 99 0.28 -5.60 19.19
CA ASP A 99 0.27 -4.72 18.02
C ASP A 99 -0.59 -3.45 18.30
N LEU A 100 -1.49 -3.48 19.30
CA LEU A 100 -2.27 -2.32 19.73
C LEU A 100 -1.42 -1.19 20.31
N THR A 101 -0.22 -1.50 20.81
CA THR A 101 0.72 -0.47 21.28
C THR A 101 1.03 0.54 20.18
N LEU A 102 0.94 0.15 18.90
CA LEU A 102 1.14 1.02 17.75
C LEU A 102 0.11 2.15 17.68
N LEU A 103 -1.13 1.97 18.17
CA LEU A 103 -2.16 3.01 18.17
C LEU A 103 -1.68 4.31 18.83
N SER A 104 -0.87 4.20 19.89
CA SER A 104 -0.33 5.36 20.61
C SER A 104 0.72 6.15 19.81
N SER A 105 1.34 5.52 18.81
CA SER A 105 2.44 6.10 18.02
C SER A 105 2.05 6.48 16.60
N LEU A 106 0.93 5.95 16.12
CA LEU A 106 0.41 6.19 14.78
C LEU A 106 -0.61 7.32 14.81
N LYS A 107 -0.54 8.18 13.80
CA LYS A 107 -1.56 9.21 13.54
C LYS A 107 -2.52 8.72 12.47
N ASP A 108 -3.70 9.33 12.38
CA ASP A 108 -4.65 9.12 11.28
C ASP A 108 -5.07 7.65 11.09
N VAL A 109 -5.16 6.89 12.19
CA VAL A 109 -5.71 5.54 12.19
C VAL A 109 -7.23 5.66 12.10
N ILE A 110 -7.80 5.25 10.96
CA ILE A 110 -9.23 5.38 10.67
C ILE A 110 -10.04 4.13 11.04
N ALA A 111 -9.37 2.98 11.18
CA ALA A 111 -9.98 1.72 11.61
C ALA A 111 -8.93 0.72 12.11
N ILE A 112 -9.40 -0.30 12.81
CA ILE A 112 -8.64 -1.49 13.18
C ILE A 112 -9.21 -2.69 12.42
N ALA A 113 -8.36 -3.54 11.87
CA ALA A 113 -8.76 -4.83 11.31
C ALA A 113 -8.13 -5.96 12.13
N THR A 114 -8.94 -6.82 12.72
CA THR A 114 -8.47 -7.89 13.61
C THR A 114 -9.44 -9.06 13.67
N SER A 115 -8.93 -10.25 14.03
CA SER A 115 -9.75 -11.40 14.42
C SER A 115 -9.79 -11.59 15.94
N LEU A 116 -9.16 -10.68 16.71
CA LEU A 116 -9.17 -10.71 18.15
C LEU A 116 -10.47 -10.09 18.70
N PRO A 117 -10.99 -10.58 19.83
CA PRO A 117 -12.14 -9.97 20.49
C PRO A 117 -11.69 -8.66 21.15
N LEU A 118 -11.68 -7.58 20.39
CA LEU A 118 -11.35 -6.23 20.87
C LEU A 118 -12.61 -5.39 21.07
N ASP A 119 -12.60 -4.58 22.13
CA ASP A 119 -13.61 -3.54 22.39
C ASP A 119 -12.89 -2.19 22.52
N GLU A 120 -12.57 -1.59 21.38
CA GLU A 120 -12.04 -0.22 21.29
C GLU A 120 -13.14 0.72 20.83
N LYS A 121 -13.64 1.56 21.74
CA LYS A 121 -14.92 2.28 21.54
C LYS A 121 -14.85 3.49 20.63
N GLN A 122 -13.65 3.94 20.27
CA GLN A 122 -13.43 5.19 19.54
C GLN A 122 -13.01 5.01 18.08
N ILE A 123 -12.64 3.79 17.67
CA ILE A 123 -12.15 3.49 16.33
C ILE A 123 -12.94 2.32 15.77
N PRO A 124 -13.51 2.41 14.54
CA PRO A 124 -14.19 1.30 13.90
C PRO A 124 -13.31 0.04 13.84
N ILE A 125 -13.87 -1.12 14.20
CA ILE A 125 -13.19 -2.41 14.16
C ILE A 125 -13.87 -3.30 13.12
N TYR A 126 -13.08 -3.86 12.22
CA TYR A 126 -13.51 -4.80 11.19
C TYR A 126 -12.84 -6.16 11.40
N ASP A 127 -13.55 -7.23 11.03
CA ASP A 127 -12.91 -8.54 10.92
C ASP A 127 -11.89 -8.53 9.76
N LEU A 128 -10.83 -9.32 9.85
CA LEU A 128 -9.83 -9.44 8.78
C LEU A 128 -10.42 -9.91 7.44
N ASP A 129 -11.53 -10.64 7.50
CA ASP A 129 -12.26 -11.14 6.34
C ASP A 129 -13.46 -10.26 5.94
N ASP A 130 -13.74 -9.17 6.66
CA ASP A 130 -14.76 -8.19 6.28
C ASP A 130 -14.25 -7.25 5.18
N VAL A 131 -14.08 -7.81 3.98
CA VAL A 131 -13.57 -7.09 2.81
C VAL A 131 -14.54 -6.00 2.37
N GLU A 132 -15.85 -6.24 2.49
CA GLU A 132 -16.89 -5.31 2.07
C GLU A 132 -16.87 -4.06 2.95
N GLY A 133 -16.89 -4.23 4.28
CA GLY A 133 -16.81 -3.10 5.22
C GLY A 133 -15.51 -2.31 5.08
N ILE A 134 -14.38 -2.98 4.84
CA ILE A 134 -13.09 -2.30 4.58
C ILE A 134 -13.14 -1.48 3.28
N VAL A 135 -13.74 -2.00 2.21
CA VAL A 135 -13.87 -1.26 0.94
C VAL A 135 -14.78 -0.05 1.10
N GLU A 136 -15.92 -0.20 1.77
CA GLU A 136 -16.85 0.91 2.05
C GLU A 136 -16.20 2.01 2.91
N LEU A 137 -15.43 1.62 3.94
CA LEU A 137 -14.64 2.54 4.74
C LEU A 137 -13.67 3.33 3.87
N ILE A 138 -12.89 2.65 3.02
CA ILE A 138 -11.92 3.31 2.15
C ILE A 138 -12.63 4.27 1.19
N GLN A 139 -13.74 3.87 0.58
CA GLN A 139 -14.51 4.72 -0.33
C GLN A 139 -15.08 5.97 0.35
N SER A 140 -15.62 5.83 1.55
CA SER A 140 -16.17 6.96 2.32
C SER A 140 -15.10 7.98 2.72
N ASN A 141 -13.88 7.52 3.02
CA ASN A 141 -12.75 8.40 3.33
C ASN A 141 -12.21 9.12 2.07
N ILE A 142 -12.13 8.44 0.92
CA ILE A 142 -11.77 9.07 -0.36
C ILE A 142 -12.76 10.20 -0.74
N LEU A 143 -14.06 9.94 -0.56
CA LEU A 143 -15.12 10.92 -0.87
C LEU A 143 -15.22 12.06 0.15
N GLY A 144 -14.76 11.84 1.38
CA GLY A 144 -14.64 12.87 2.42
C GLY A 144 -13.58 13.90 2.07
N GLU A 145 -12.39 13.46 1.65
CA GLU A 145 -11.26 14.35 1.33
C GLU A 145 -11.52 15.24 0.09
N ILE A 146 -12.30 14.76 -0.89
CA ILE A 146 -12.68 15.56 -2.08
C ILE A 146 -13.65 16.71 -1.71
N LYS A 147 -14.43 16.58 -0.63
CA LYS A 147 -15.39 17.62 -0.22
C LYS A 147 -14.74 18.74 0.60
N ASP A 148 -13.67 18.45 1.33
CA ASP A 148 -12.92 19.44 2.12
C ASP A 148 -11.81 20.13 1.31
N GLY A 149 -11.39 19.54 0.18
CA GLY A 149 -10.52 20.16 -0.80
C GLY A 149 -11.31 20.95 -1.85
N SER A 150 -11.83 22.13 -1.48
CA SER A 150 -12.33 23.10 -2.46
C SER A 150 -11.28 23.33 -3.56
N ARG A 151 -11.62 22.97 -4.79
CA ARG A 151 -10.88 23.34 -6.00
C ARG A 151 -10.55 24.83 -5.97
N SER A 152 -9.27 25.15 -5.86
CA SER A 152 -8.67 26.42 -6.26
C SER A 152 -7.59 26.13 -7.29
#